data_AF-A0A416YNL9-F1
#
_entry.id   AF-A0A416YNL9-F1
#
_cell.length_a   1.000
_cell.length_b   1.000
_cell.length_c   1.000
_cell.angle_alpha   90.00
_cell.angle_beta   90.00
_cell.angle_gamma   90.00
#
_symmetry.space_group_name_H-M   'P 1'
#
loop_
_entity.id
_entity.type
_entity.pdbx_description
1 polymer ?
#
loop_
_entity_poly.entity_id
_entity_poly.type
_entity_poly.pdbx_seq_one_letter_code
_entity_poly.pdbx_strand_id
1 'polypeptide(L)'
;MVDIGGYIKNVMKKNLINKFAPFHAYEGTEDIDFAKELHIVSDNIFIKYKGNAFTNSGLDILLKKHNIEYVEVVGVDGGACVALTALGAIKNGYKVIVNEAAIGTIDSYAT
;
A
#
# COMPACT_ATOMS: atom_id res chain seq x y z
N MET A 1 4.96 23.47 -3.50
CA MET A 1 4.00 22.35 -3.35
C MET A 1 4.54 21.50 -2.22
N VAL A 2 3.74 21.16 -1.21
CA VAL A 2 4.18 20.30 -0.11
C VAL A 2 3.64 18.91 -0.40
N ASP A 3 4.52 17.95 -0.65
CA ASP A 3 4.13 16.58 -0.87
C ASP A 3 3.84 15.93 0.49
N ILE A 4 2.69 15.27 0.62
CA ILE A 4 2.36 14.49 1.81
C ILE A 4 2.69 13.01 1.55
N GLY A 5 3.74 12.52 2.22
CA GLY A 5 4.11 11.12 2.19
C GLY A 5 3.29 10.28 3.16
N GLY A 6 2.98 9.04 2.79
CA GLY A 6 2.38 8.05 3.68
C GLY A 6 2.77 6.63 3.29
N TYR A 7 2.76 5.73 4.26
CA TYR A 7 3.18 4.34 4.09
C TYR A 7 2.02 3.39 4.39
N ILE A 8 1.98 2.28 3.67
CA ILE A 8 0.91 1.28 3.78
C ILE A 8 1.52 -0.06 4.20
N LYS A 9 1.08 -0.59 5.34
CA LYS A 9 1.39 -1.97 5.76
C LYS A 9 0.23 -2.89 5.39
N ASN A 10 0.50 -3.92 4.58
CA ASN A 10 -0.47 -4.97 4.30
C ASN A 10 -0.37 -6.05 5.38
N VAL A 11 -1.39 -6.17 6.22
CA VAL A 11 -1.40 -7.05 7.38
C VAL A 11 -2.47 -8.14 7.20
N MET A 12 -2.12 -9.36 7.58
CA MET A 12 -3.01 -10.50 7.62
C MET A 12 -3.56 -10.70 9.02
N LYS A 13 -4.87 -10.92 9.13
CA LYS A 13 -5.49 -11.31 10.39
C LYS A 13 -5.07 -12.74 10.76
N LYS A 14 -4.73 -12.98 12.02
CA LYS A 14 -4.49 -14.33 12.53
C LYS A 14 -5.83 -15.07 12.63
N ASN A 15 -6.16 -15.88 11.63
CA ASN A 15 -7.36 -16.70 11.61
C ASN A 15 -7.08 -18.05 10.90
N LEU A 16 -7.99 -19.00 11.02
CA LEU A 16 -7.80 -20.36 10.53
C LEU A 16 -7.66 -20.44 9.00
N ILE A 17 -8.25 -19.49 8.27
CA ILE A 17 -8.19 -19.41 6.80
C ILE A 17 -6.80 -18.94 6.36
N ASN A 18 -6.30 -17.87 6.98
CA ASN A 18 -5.02 -17.25 6.62
C ASN A 18 -3.81 -18.12 7.01
N LYS A 19 -3.98 -19.18 7.79
CA LYS A 19 -2.92 -20.17 8.09
C LYS A 19 -2.47 -20.96 6.86
N PHE A 20 -3.29 -20.99 5.80
CA PHE A 20 -3.00 -21.71 4.56
C PHE A 20 -2.53 -20.78 3.45
N ALA A 21 -2.26 -19.50 3.75
CA ALA A 21 -1.82 -18.53 2.76
C ALA A 21 -0.35 -18.77 2.37
N PRO A 22 0.04 -18.43 1.13
CA PRO A 22 1.42 -18.59 0.67
C PRO A 22 2.40 -17.57 1.29
N PHE A 23 1.91 -16.54 1.98
CA PHE A 23 2.69 -15.53 2.70
C PHE A 23 2.09 -15.30 4.08
N HIS A 24 2.92 -14.89 5.04
CA HIS A 24 2.58 -14.83 6.46
C HIS A 24 2.88 -13.45 7.08
N ALA A 25 2.34 -12.39 6.49
CA ALA A 25 2.47 -11.02 7.01
C ALA A 25 1.49 -10.75 8.15
N TYR A 26 1.64 -11.46 9.27
CA TYR A 26 0.69 -11.39 10.38
C TYR A 26 0.90 -10.20 11.30
N GLU A 27 -0.18 -9.74 11.93
CA GLU A 27 -0.09 -8.69 12.93
C GLU A 27 0.86 -9.07 14.08
N GLY A 28 1.81 -8.17 14.37
CA GLY A 28 2.81 -8.34 15.42
C GLY A 28 3.97 -9.28 15.07
N THR A 29 4.22 -9.57 13.79
CA THR A 29 5.47 -10.23 13.33
C THR A 29 6.39 -9.23 12.64
N GLU A 30 7.67 -9.56 12.50
CA GLU A 30 8.62 -8.72 11.75
C GLU A 30 8.28 -8.68 10.24
N ASP A 31 7.49 -9.63 9.75
CA ASP A 31 7.08 -9.72 8.33
C ASP A 31 6.16 -8.57 7.87
N ILE A 32 5.69 -7.73 8.79
CA ILE A 32 4.91 -6.51 8.47
C ILE A 32 5.76 -5.23 8.56
N ASP A 33 7.05 -5.34 8.84
CA ASP A 33 7.95 -4.20 8.86
C ASP A 33 8.37 -3.79 7.45
N PHE A 34 8.72 -2.51 7.33
CA PHE A 34 9.24 -1.98 6.07
C PHE A 34 10.64 -2.55 5.81
N ALA A 35 11.01 -2.63 4.54
CA ALA A 35 12.38 -2.97 4.15
C ALA A 35 13.37 -2.04 4.87
N LYS A 36 14.48 -2.61 5.34
CA LYS A 36 15.47 -1.88 6.17
C LYS A 36 16.09 -0.70 5.43
N GLU A 37 16.12 -0.79 4.11
CA GLU A 37 16.65 0.20 3.18
C GLU A 37 15.66 1.34 2.89
N LEU A 38 14.38 1.18 3.24
CA LEU A 38 13.38 2.22 3.05
C LEU A 38 13.55 3.33 4.10
N HIS A 39 14.00 4.50 3.66
CA HIS A 39 14.08 5.67 4.53
C HIS A 39 12.69 6.24 4.81
N ILE A 40 12.23 6.07 6.05
CA ILE A 40 10.93 6.56 6.52
C ILE A 40 11.04 8.04 6.90
N VAL A 41 10.30 8.91 6.19
CA VAL A 41 10.33 10.38 6.35
C VAL A 41 8.97 10.97 6.77
N SER A 42 8.00 10.12 7.11
CA SER A 42 6.65 10.51 7.51
C SER A 42 6.05 9.52 8.49
N ASP A 43 5.31 10.02 9.48
CA ASP A 43 4.60 9.21 10.48
C ASP A 43 3.21 8.74 10.01
N ASN A 44 2.81 9.10 8.78
CA ASN A 44 1.52 8.70 8.21
C ASN A 44 1.57 7.22 7.78
N ILE A 45 1.37 6.31 8.73
CA ILE A 45 1.39 4.87 8.49
C ILE A 45 -0.03 4.30 8.62
N PHE A 46 -0.51 3.63 7.57
CA PHE A 46 -1.83 3.00 7.53
C PHE A 46 -1.72 1.49 7.39
N ILE A 47 -2.59 0.77 8.10
CA ILE A 47 -2.71 -0.68 7.99
C ILE A 47 -3.88 -1.02 7.08
N LYS A 48 -3.66 -1.90 6.10
CA LYS A 48 -4.71 -2.50 5.27
C LYS A 48 -4.73 -4.02 5.46
N TYR A 49 -5.91 -4.60 5.31
CA TYR A 49 -6.14 -6.06 5.37
C TYR A 49 -6.60 -6.65 4.03
N LYS A 50 -6.59 -5.83 2.98
CA LYS A 50 -7.03 -6.15 1.62
C LYS A 50 -6.03 -5.56 0.63
N GLY A 51 -6.11 -5.96 -0.65
CA GLY A 51 -5.22 -5.45 -1.70
C GLY A 51 -5.21 -3.91 -1.81
N ASN A 52 -6.40 -3.30 -1.77
CA ASN A 52 -6.60 -1.85 -1.89
C ASN A 52 -6.38 -1.09 -0.56
N ALA A 53 -5.47 -0.11 -0.54
CA ALA A 53 -5.19 0.73 0.63
C ALA A 53 -6.35 1.63 1.07
N PHE A 54 -7.24 2.04 0.15
CA PHE A 54 -8.46 2.83 0.47
C PHE A 54 -9.51 2.04 1.25
N THR A 55 -9.26 0.76 1.55
CA THR A 55 -10.07 0.02 2.53
C THR A 55 -9.81 0.47 3.97
N ASN A 56 -8.72 1.21 4.21
CA ASN A 56 -8.52 2.01 5.41
C ASN A 56 -9.06 3.44 5.16
N SER A 57 -10.16 3.80 5.83
CA SER A 57 -10.78 5.12 5.68
C SER A 57 -9.91 6.27 6.16
N GLY A 58 -8.95 6.01 7.07
CA GLY A 58 -8.00 7.02 7.56
C GLY A 58 -7.14 7.62 6.44
N LEU A 59 -6.81 6.82 5.42
CA LEU A 59 -6.06 7.30 4.25
C LEU A 59 -6.86 8.37 3.50
N ASP A 60 -8.11 8.07 3.15
CA ASP A 60 -8.99 8.99 2.42
C ASP A 60 -9.30 10.26 3.23
N ILE A 61 -9.49 10.11 4.56
CA ILE A 61 -9.68 11.24 5.47
C ILE A 61 -8.46 12.16 5.46
N LEU A 62 -7.24 11.60 5.54
CA LEU A 62 -6.01 12.39 5.49
C LEU A 62 -5.89 13.13 4.16
N LEU A 63 -6.05 12.44 3.03
CA LEU A 63 -5.92 13.03 1.70
C LEU A 63 -6.94 14.16 1.48
N LYS A 64 -8.20 13.97 1.88
CA LYS A 64 -9.24 15.01 1.82
C LYS A 64 -8.94 16.20 2.72
N LYS A 65 -8.48 15.95 3.96
CA LYS A 65 -8.09 17.02 4.90
C LYS A 65 -7.00 17.92 4.30
N HIS A 66 -6.12 17.37 3.49
CA HIS A 66 -5.04 18.10 2.83
C HIS A 66 -5.38 18.59 1.40
N ASN A 67 -6.64 18.43 0.96
CA ASN A 67 -7.11 18.80 -0.38
C ASN A 67 -6.26 18.19 -1.50
N ILE A 68 -5.86 16.93 -1.35
CA ILE A 68 -5.06 16.22 -2.34
C ILE A 68 -5.91 15.88 -3.56
N GLU A 69 -5.42 16.26 -4.74
CA GLU A 69 -6.03 15.92 -6.04
C GLU A 69 -5.33 14.73 -6.71
N TYR A 70 -4.01 14.62 -6.55
CA TYR A 70 -3.16 13.60 -7.17
C TYR A 70 -2.59 12.65 -6.12
N VAL A 71 -2.67 11.36 -6.38
CA VAL A 71 -2.05 10.30 -5.56
C VAL A 71 -1.06 9.55 -6.43
N GLU A 72 0.23 9.63 -6.08
CA GLU A 72 1.25 8.75 -6.64
C GLU A 72 1.23 7.42 -5.87
N VAL A 73 1.11 6.30 -6.60
CA VAL A 73 1.09 4.96 -6.00
C VAL A 73 2.33 4.19 -6.46
N VAL A 74 3.18 3.83 -5.49
CA VAL A 74 4.44 3.11 -5.69
C VAL A 74 4.55 1.94 -4.71
N GLY A 75 5.51 1.04 -4.92
CA GLY A 75 5.78 -0.10 -4.04
C GLY A 75 5.53 -1.45 -4.72
N VAL A 76 5.12 -2.44 -3.92
CA VAL A 76 4.97 -3.83 -4.39
C VAL A 76 3.65 -4.47 -3.92
N ASP A 77 3.09 -5.41 -4.68
CA ASP A 77 3.44 -5.73 -6.08
C ASP A 77 2.59 -4.91 -7.07
N GLY A 78 3.17 -4.62 -8.24
CA GLY A 78 2.56 -3.86 -9.33
C GLY A 78 1.28 -4.49 -9.88
N GLY A 79 1.20 -5.83 -9.91
CA GLY A 79 0.08 -6.59 -10.49
C GLY A 79 -1.11 -6.76 -9.54
N ALA A 80 -0.94 -6.56 -8.24
CA ALA A 80 -2.00 -6.69 -7.25
C ALA A 80 -2.10 -5.47 -6.33
N CYS A 81 -1.29 -5.33 -5.28
CA CYS A 81 -1.54 -4.30 -4.26
C CYS A 81 -1.48 -2.87 -4.80
N VAL A 82 -0.50 -2.58 -5.65
CA VAL A 82 -0.34 -1.26 -6.28
C VAL A 82 -1.50 -0.98 -7.23
N ALA A 83 -1.80 -1.90 -8.16
CA ALA A 83 -2.92 -1.77 -9.11
C ALA A 83 -4.27 -1.59 -8.41
N LEU A 84 -4.57 -2.41 -7.39
CA LEU A 84 -5.83 -2.32 -6.64
C LEU A 84 -5.94 -1.01 -5.84
N THR A 85 -4.82 -0.46 -5.37
CA THR A 85 -4.80 0.83 -4.68
C THR A 85 -4.97 1.99 -5.65
N ALA A 86 -4.32 1.95 -6.81
CA ALA A 86 -4.53 2.91 -7.89
C ALA A 86 -6.00 2.95 -8.34
N LEU A 87 -6.62 1.78 -8.58
CA LEU A 87 -8.05 1.69 -8.87
C LEU A 87 -8.91 2.21 -7.70
N GLY A 88 -8.49 1.97 -6.47
CA GLY A 88 -9.11 2.52 -5.26
C GLY A 88 -9.10 4.04 -5.23
N ALA A 89 -7.95 4.66 -5.54
CA ALA A 89 -7.80 6.11 -5.61
C ALA A 89 -8.70 6.72 -6.69
N ILE A 90 -8.71 6.15 -7.90
CA ILE A 90 -9.58 6.59 -9.01
C ILE A 90 -11.05 6.55 -8.57
N LYS A 91 -11.49 5.44 -7.95
CA LYS A 91 -12.86 5.29 -7.45
C LYS A 91 -13.24 6.30 -6.37
N ASN A 92 -12.26 6.84 -5.64
CA ASN A 92 -12.47 7.89 -4.64
C ASN A 92 -12.29 9.32 -5.19
N GLY A 93 -12.12 9.47 -6.51
CA GLY A 93 -12.07 10.77 -7.19
C GLY A 93 -10.68 11.38 -7.31
N TYR A 94 -9.62 10.65 -6.95
CA TYR A 94 -8.24 11.12 -7.11
C TYR A 94 -7.73 10.85 -8.53
N LYS A 95 -6.89 11.76 -9.04
CA LYS A 95 -6.04 11.48 -10.19
C LYS A 95 -4.86 10.63 -9.73
N VAL A 96 -4.47 9.65 -10.52
CA VAL A 96 -3.42 8.70 -10.13
C VAL A 96 -2.18 8.87 -10.99
N ILE A 97 -1.03 8.88 -10.34
CA ILE A 97 0.29 8.78 -10.97
C ILE A 97 0.85 7.41 -10.61
N VAL A 98 1.34 6.69 -11.62
CA VAL A 98 1.97 5.39 -11.48
C VAL A 98 3.40 5.55 -11.97
N ASN A 99 4.36 5.52 -11.06
CA ASN A 99 5.78 5.63 -11.38
C ASN A 99 6.37 4.23 -11.49
N GLU A 100 6.43 3.72 -12.72
CA GLU A 100 6.88 2.35 -13.01
C GLU A 100 8.31 2.08 -12.52
N ALA A 101 9.18 3.08 -12.48
CA ALA A 101 10.54 2.95 -11.95
C ALA A 101 10.57 2.67 -10.43
N ALA A 102 9.47 2.95 -9.72
CA ALA A 102 9.30 2.73 -8.28
C ALA A 102 8.28 1.61 -7.97
N ILE A 103 7.92 0.80 -8.96
CA ILE A 103 6.97 -0.32 -8.79
C ILE A 103 7.67 -1.63 -9.14
N GLY A 104 7.70 -2.54 -8.17
CA GLY A 104 8.17 -3.90 -8.39
C GLY A 104 7.01 -4.84 -8.71
N THR A 105 7.18 -5.71 -9.70
CA THR A 105 6.30 -6.85 -9.98
C THR A 105 7.04 -8.15 -9.69
N ILE A 106 6.30 -9.26 -9.55
CA ILE A 106 6.91 -10.58 -9.61
C ILE A 106 7.55 -10.73 -10.99
N ASP A 107 8.83 -11.12 -11.04
CA ASP A 107 9.49 -11.45 -12.28
C ASP A 107 8.92 -12.77 -12.82
N SER A 108 8.24 -12.71 -13.96
CA SER A 108 7.70 -13.89 -14.64
C SER A 108 8.78 -14.83 -15.20
N TYR A 109 10.06 -14.44 -15.12
CA TYR A 109 11.22 -15.22 -15.58
C TYR A 109 12.15 -15.70 -14.47
N ALA A 110 11.83 -15.42 -13.20
CA ALA A 110 12.56 -15.99 -12.07
C ALA A 110 12.10 -17.45 -11.85
N THR A 111 12.63 -18.37 -12.66
CA THR A 111 12.65 -19.82 -12.41
C THR A 111 13.94 -20.24 -11.72
#